data_AF-A0A1X6Z1X8-F1
#
_entry.id   AF-A0A1X6Z1X8-F1
#
_cell.length_a   1.000
_cell.length_b   1.000
_cell.length_c   1.000
_cell.angle_alpha   90.00
_cell.angle_beta   90.00
_cell.angle_gamma   90.00
#
_symmetry.space_group_name_H-M   'P 1'
#
loop_
_entity.id
_entity.type
_entity.pdbx_description
1 polymer ?
#
loop_
_entity_poly.entity_id
_entity_poly.type
_entity_poly.pdbx_seq_one_letter_code
_entity_poly.pdbx_strand_id
1 'polypeptide(L)'
;MARMWILLLLAVATVSGCGGSSNPFDDDEVVGEPPDDSGDDGSPISSDRELPPGTGTPEPDASIFRREGQTEDGGGYVTAVSYNSGDDTFIVDGLAFDGDNTYQRSQGATSTFGGYAIYEGAPSYQDSETGAPIEQFLHRAIYGVSDSGQTEFAIVRSGNYAGYGFGGFVYQRNGSVTLPAPSTGQATYSGGYAGVRVFDGRSGIEYTQGDMTTSIDFEDFDGSGAVTGKITNRRVFDESGNDITNDITAAMDGTVTSLPVLDLVVAPNALDANGEATGGVVSRDPNDGDDYETGTYYAVLSDGADNDLDAEEMVGIVVVTSTDPRDTDVEVQETGGFILYR
;
A
#
# COMPACT_ATOMS: atom_id res chain seq x y z
N MET A 1 -52.46 -29.38 -48.16
CA MET A 1 -53.39 -28.48 -47.45
C MET A 1 -52.83 -28.23 -46.06
N ALA A 2 -53.17 -27.08 -45.47
CA ALA A 2 -52.66 -26.48 -44.24
C ALA A 2 -51.31 -25.74 -44.37
N ARG A 3 -51.44 -24.47 -44.76
CA ARG A 3 -50.58 -23.35 -44.32
C ARG A 3 -50.69 -23.25 -42.79
N MET A 4 -49.66 -22.77 -42.08
CA MET A 4 -49.81 -21.83 -40.93
C MET A 4 -48.46 -21.42 -40.31
N TRP A 5 -48.24 -20.10 -40.37
CA TRP A 5 -47.51 -19.13 -39.52
C TRP A 5 -46.00 -19.26 -39.20
N ILE A 6 -45.31 -18.24 -39.71
CA ILE A 6 -44.07 -17.61 -39.24
C ILE A 6 -44.25 -17.09 -37.81
N LEU A 7 -43.30 -17.37 -36.93
CA LEU A 7 -43.00 -16.55 -35.75
C LEU A 7 -41.48 -16.40 -35.67
N LEU A 8 -41.03 -15.23 -36.14
CA LEU A 8 -39.67 -14.75 -36.09
C LEU A 8 -39.43 -14.24 -34.66
N LEU A 9 -38.65 -14.96 -33.85
CA LEU A 9 -38.19 -14.46 -32.54
C LEU A 9 -36.79 -13.88 -32.73
N LEU A 10 -36.73 -12.54 -32.84
CA LEU A 10 -35.51 -11.75 -32.70
C LEU A 10 -35.09 -11.81 -31.23
N ALA A 11 -33.99 -12.48 -30.92
CA ALA A 11 -33.29 -12.30 -29.66
C ALA A 11 -32.24 -11.20 -29.87
N VAL A 12 -32.57 -9.98 -29.45
CA VAL A 12 -31.60 -8.90 -29.30
C VAL A 12 -30.88 -9.17 -27.97
N ALA A 13 -29.66 -9.69 -28.05
CA ALA A 13 -28.76 -9.71 -26.90
C ALA A 13 -28.23 -8.28 -26.71
N THR A 14 -28.79 -7.56 -25.73
CA THR A 14 -28.23 -6.30 -25.24
C THR A 14 -27.00 -6.62 -24.42
N VAL A 15 -25.83 -6.19 -24.89
CA VAL A 15 -24.60 -6.11 -24.08
C VAL A 15 -24.85 -5.03 -23.02
N SER A 16 -25.04 -5.45 -21.77
CA SER A 16 -24.97 -4.55 -20.62
C SER A 16 -23.51 -4.20 -20.39
N GLY A 17 -23.11 -3.01 -20.83
CA GLY A 17 -21.83 -2.42 -20.44
C GLY A 17 -21.89 -2.02 -18.96
N CYS A 18 -21.17 -2.76 -18.11
CA CYS A 18 -20.71 -2.25 -16.83
C CYS A 18 -19.28 -1.75 -17.04
N GLY A 19 -19.16 -0.55 -17.62
CA GLY A 19 -17.93 0.23 -17.62
C GLY A 19 -18.13 1.38 -16.64
N GLY A 20 -17.90 1.12 -15.36
CA GLY A 20 -17.88 2.12 -14.31
C GLY A 20 -16.46 2.29 -13.82
N SER A 21 -15.60 2.87 -14.65
CA SER A 21 -14.35 3.46 -14.18
C SER A 21 -14.71 4.81 -13.56
N SER A 22 -15.13 4.83 -12.30
CA SER A 22 -15.16 6.07 -11.53
C SER A 22 -13.71 6.49 -11.35
N ASN A 23 -13.35 7.60 -11.98
CA ASN A 23 -12.06 8.24 -11.79
C ASN A 23 -11.91 8.59 -10.30
N PRO A 24 -10.89 8.09 -9.57
CA PRO A 24 -10.73 8.29 -8.12
C PRO A 24 -10.33 9.72 -7.70
N PHE A 25 -10.61 10.72 -8.56
CA PHE A 25 -10.29 12.13 -8.38
C PHE A 25 -11.47 13.08 -8.66
N ASP A 26 -12.66 12.56 -8.97
CA ASP A 26 -13.85 13.42 -9.08
C ASP A 26 -14.38 13.68 -7.65
N ASP A 27 -13.97 14.81 -7.07
CA ASP A 27 -14.66 15.41 -5.93
C ASP A 27 -16.09 15.77 -6.35
N ASP A 28 -17.06 14.94 -5.97
CA ASP A 28 -18.46 15.34 -6.01
C ASP A 28 -18.67 16.47 -4.99
N GLU A 29 -18.75 17.72 -5.46
CA GLU A 29 -19.23 18.84 -4.66
C GLU A 29 -20.69 18.58 -4.24
N VAL A 30 -20.90 17.99 -3.06
CA VAL A 30 -22.22 17.89 -2.46
C VAL A 30 -22.59 19.21 -1.80
N VAL A 31 -23.30 20.06 -2.54
CA VAL A 31 -23.99 21.23 -1.99
C VAL A 31 -25.38 20.79 -1.50
N GLY A 32 -25.53 20.61 -0.19
CA GLY A 32 -26.84 20.42 0.44
C GLY A 32 -26.78 20.49 1.96
N GLU A 33 -27.35 21.54 2.55
CA GLU A 33 -27.59 21.60 4.01
C GLU A 33 -28.68 20.59 4.41
N PRO A 34 -28.47 19.74 5.44
CA PRO A 34 -29.54 18.94 6.02
C PRO A 34 -30.29 19.72 7.11
N PRO A 35 -31.57 19.38 7.40
CA PRO A 35 -32.31 19.97 8.50
C PRO A 35 -31.84 19.40 9.85
N ASP A 36 -31.84 20.28 10.85
CA ASP A 36 -31.56 20.05 12.27
C ASP A 36 -32.48 18.95 12.86
N ASP A 37 -31.93 17.76 13.07
CA ASP A 37 -32.49 16.72 13.95
C ASP A 37 -31.48 16.42 15.05
N SER A 38 -31.84 16.79 16.28
CA SER A 38 -31.00 16.68 17.46
C SER A 38 -30.97 15.24 17.98
N GLY A 39 -30.15 14.40 17.34
CA GLY A 39 -29.50 13.24 17.95
C GLY A 39 -28.10 13.65 18.41
N ASP A 40 -27.72 13.29 19.63
CA ASP A 40 -26.35 13.48 20.13
C ASP A 40 -25.44 12.43 19.47
N ASP A 41 -25.12 12.68 18.19
CA ASP A 41 -24.08 11.97 17.45
C ASP A 41 -22.76 12.59 17.91
N GLY A 42 -22.21 12.02 18.99
CA GLY A 42 -21.05 12.55 19.70
C GLY A 42 -19.95 13.08 18.76
N SER A 43 -19.30 14.17 19.16
CA SER A 43 -18.22 14.75 18.34
C SER A 43 -17.12 13.71 18.10
N PRO A 44 -16.64 13.53 16.86
CA PRO A 44 -15.53 12.62 16.58
C PRO A 44 -14.32 12.99 17.44
N ILE A 45 -13.58 11.97 17.90
CA ILE A 45 -12.39 12.16 18.72
C ILE A 45 -11.36 12.94 17.89
N SER A 46 -11.01 14.14 18.35
CA SER A 46 -9.90 14.92 17.80
C SER A 46 -8.58 14.31 18.29
N SER A 47 -7.99 13.43 17.48
CA SER A 47 -6.64 12.91 17.71
C SER A 47 -5.59 13.85 17.09
N ASP A 48 -4.43 13.96 17.72
CA ASP A 48 -3.24 14.71 17.26
C ASP A 48 -2.31 13.89 16.36
N ARG A 49 -2.72 12.66 15.97
CA ARG A 49 -1.93 11.81 15.07
C ARG A 49 -1.82 12.41 13.67
N GLU A 50 -0.66 12.24 13.06
CA GLU A 50 -0.42 12.64 11.68
C GLU A 50 -0.69 11.46 10.74
N LEU A 51 -1.68 11.62 9.88
CA LEU A 51 -2.01 10.68 8.81
C LEU A 51 -1.52 11.22 7.46
N PRO A 52 -1.19 10.33 6.51
CA PRO A 52 -0.90 10.76 5.15
C PRO A 52 -2.11 11.52 4.54
N PRO A 53 -1.88 12.43 3.58
CA PRO A 53 -2.98 13.12 2.90
C PRO A 53 -3.89 12.14 2.15
N GLY A 54 -5.12 12.57 1.86
CA GLY A 54 -6.13 11.72 1.22
C GLY A 54 -7.54 12.21 1.55
N THR A 55 -8.43 11.28 1.93
CA THR A 55 -9.82 11.60 2.34
C THR A 55 -9.84 12.71 3.40
N GLY A 56 -10.52 13.81 3.08
CA GLY A 56 -10.55 15.01 3.94
C GLY A 56 -11.39 14.84 5.21
N THR A 57 -12.53 14.14 5.09
CA THR A 57 -13.44 13.83 6.21
C THR A 57 -13.64 12.31 6.23
N PRO A 58 -12.76 11.56 6.92
CA PRO A 58 -12.90 10.11 7.03
C PRO A 58 -14.10 9.76 7.92
N GLU A 59 -14.87 8.77 7.48
CA GLU A 59 -16.03 8.21 8.20
C GLU A 59 -15.92 6.68 8.20
N PRO A 60 -16.45 5.98 9.22
CA PRO A 60 -16.37 4.53 9.30
C PRO A 60 -17.19 3.81 8.24
N ASP A 61 -18.28 4.41 7.75
CA ASP A 61 -19.19 3.83 6.74
C ASP A 61 -18.85 4.21 5.30
N ALA A 62 -17.70 4.86 5.07
CA ALA A 62 -17.25 5.33 3.77
C ALA A 62 -15.87 4.80 3.37
N SER A 63 -15.55 4.87 2.09
CA SER A 63 -14.21 4.59 1.58
C SER A 63 -13.19 5.58 2.15
N ILE A 64 -11.98 5.08 2.44
CA ILE A 64 -10.85 5.89 2.88
C ILE A 64 -9.69 5.66 1.92
N PHE A 65 -9.15 6.76 1.40
CA PHE A 65 -7.98 6.78 0.54
C PHE A 65 -6.89 7.60 1.21
N ARG A 66 -5.66 7.09 1.16
CA ARG A 66 -4.47 7.76 1.67
C ARG A 66 -3.33 7.62 0.69
N ARG A 67 -2.51 8.66 0.59
CA ARG A 67 -1.31 8.69 -0.27
C ARG A 67 -0.13 9.29 0.47
N GLU A 68 1.08 8.99 0.01
CA GLU A 68 2.29 9.63 0.53
C GLU A 68 2.24 11.17 0.40
N GLY A 69 2.63 11.87 1.46
CA GLY A 69 2.72 13.32 1.45
C GLY A 69 3.90 13.81 0.60
N GLN A 70 3.71 14.92 -0.10
CA GLN A 70 4.80 15.53 -0.86
C GLN A 70 5.88 16.06 0.08
N THR A 71 7.13 15.65 -0.15
CA THR A 71 8.30 16.13 0.59
C THR A 71 9.26 16.88 -0.33
N GLU A 72 10.13 17.71 0.25
CA GLU A 72 11.18 18.40 -0.50
C GLU A 72 12.20 17.44 -1.11
N ASP A 73 12.30 16.22 -0.57
CA ASP A 73 13.26 15.18 -0.95
C ASP A 73 12.73 14.20 -2.02
N GLY A 74 11.53 14.44 -2.57
CA GLY A 74 10.97 13.66 -3.69
C GLY A 74 9.88 12.65 -3.33
N GLY A 75 9.50 12.51 -2.06
CA GLY A 75 8.37 11.67 -1.66
C GLY A 75 7.02 12.23 -2.14
N GLY A 76 6.04 11.36 -2.41
CA GLY A 76 4.64 11.75 -2.66
C GLY A 76 4.32 12.41 -3.99
N TYR A 77 5.15 12.21 -5.03
CA TYR A 77 4.94 12.79 -6.36
C TYR A 77 3.94 12.02 -7.22
N VAL A 78 3.60 10.78 -6.86
CA VAL A 78 2.52 10.04 -7.53
C VAL A 78 1.19 10.73 -7.23
N THR A 79 0.56 11.25 -8.27
CA THR A 79 -0.72 11.96 -8.20
C THR A 79 -1.90 11.03 -8.42
N ALA A 80 -1.73 10.02 -9.28
CA ALA A 80 -2.76 9.04 -9.60
C ALA A 80 -2.17 7.64 -9.84
N VAL A 81 -2.95 6.63 -9.45
CA VAL A 81 -2.71 5.23 -9.78
C VAL A 81 -4.02 4.58 -10.22
N SER A 82 -3.96 3.68 -11.20
CA SER A 82 -5.11 2.84 -11.54
C SER A 82 -4.69 1.52 -12.15
N TYR A 83 -5.39 0.44 -11.79
CA TYR A 83 -5.20 -0.88 -12.37
C TYR A 83 -6.24 -1.15 -13.47
N ASN A 84 -5.79 -1.68 -14.61
CA ASN A 84 -6.64 -2.15 -15.69
C ASN A 84 -6.58 -3.68 -15.79
N SER A 85 -7.66 -4.34 -15.36
CA SER A 85 -7.78 -5.80 -15.39
C SER A 85 -7.98 -6.37 -16.80
N GLY A 86 -8.35 -5.55 -17.79
CA GLY A 86 -8.60 -6.00 -19.16
C GLY A 86 -7.32 -6.40 -19.91
N ASP A 87 -6.21 -5.72 -19.61
CA ASP A 87 -4.89 -5.97 -20.22
C ASP A 87 -3.77 -6.14 -19.20
N ASP A 88 -4.09 -6.19 -17.90
CA ASP A 88 -3.14 -6.38 -16.79
C ASP A 88 -2.04 -5.30 -16.78
N THR A 89 -2.49 -4.05 -16.86
CA THR A 89 -1.62 -2.87 -16.84
C THR A 89 -1.92 -1.98 -15.63
N PHE A 90 -0.90 -1.23 -15.21
CA PHE A 90 -0.99 -0.29 -14.11
C PHE A 90 -0.61 1.10 -14.61
N ILE A 91 -1.46 2.10 -14.40
CA ILE A 91 -1.25 3.47 -14.87
C ILE A 91 -0.80 4.31 -13.68
N VAL A 92 0.29 5.06 -13.84
CA VAL A 92 0.86 5.93 -12.80
C VAL A 92 0.99 7.34 -13.35
N ASP A 93 0.51 8.35 -12.63
CA ASP A 93 0.69 9.76 -12.98
C ASP A 93 1.56 10.50 -11.96
N GLY A 94 2.18 11.59 -12.40
CA GLY A 94 2.94 12.51 -11.55
C GLY A 94 4.45 12.23 -11.47
N LEU A 95 4.94 11.18 -12.13
CA LEU A 95 6.37 10.86 -12.23
C LEU A 95 6.95 11.34 -13.57
N ALA A 96 8.24 11.61 -13.58
CA ALA A 96 8.96 12.10 -14.76
C ALA A 96 9.92 11.04 -15.27
N PHE A 97 10.02 10.89 -16.59
CA PHE A 97 10.88 9.87 -17.22
C PHE A 97 10.49 8.42 -16.82
N ASP A 98 9.19 8.14 -16.73
CA ASP A 98 8.63 6.82 -16.46
C ASP A 98 7.89 6.20 -17.66
N GLY A 99 8.09 6.76 -18.85
CA GLY A 99 7.53 6.26 -20.11
C GLY A 99 6.24 6.97 -20.51
N ASP A 100 5.25 6.17 -20.90
CA ASP A 100 3.90 6.60 -21.29
C ASP A 100 2.90 6.40 -20.14
N ASN A 101 3.39 6.45 -18.90
CA ASN A 101 2.64 6.24 -17.67
C ASN A 101 2.04 4.82 -17.53
N THR A 102 2.29 3.91 -18.48
CA THR A 102 1.71 2.57 -18.50
C THR A 102 2.75 1.52 -18.11
N TYR A 103 2.50 0.87 -16.99
CA TYR A 103 3.37 -0.13 -16.40
C TYR A 103 2.83 -1.52 -16.73
N GLN A 104 3.73 -2.39 -17.16
CA GLN A 104 3.42 -3.76 -17.57
C GLN A 104 3.78 -4.71 -16.44
N ARG A 105 3.03 -5.81 -16.28
CA ARG A 105 3.38 -6.83 -15.29
C ARG A 105 4.80 -7.37 -15.51
N SER A 106 5.60 -7.32 -14.44
CA SER A 106 6.92 -7.93 -14.38
C SER A 106 6.85 -9.42 -14.73
N GLN A 107 7.90 -9.93 -15.35
CA GLN A 107 7.97 -11.32 -15.80
C GLN A 107 9.04 -12.10 -15.04
N GLY A 108 8.88 -13.42 -14.94
CA GLY A 108 9.90 -14.29 -14.33
C GLY A 108 10.03 -14.09 -12.82
N ALA A 109 11.25 -13.95 -12.32
CA ALA A 109 11.55 -13.94 -10.90
C ALA A 109 11.04 -12.69 -10.16
N THR A 110 10.75 -11.60 -10.88
CA THR A 110 10.24 -10.35 -10.31
C THR A 110 8.73 -10.19 -10.47
N SER A 111 7.99 -11.21 -10.94
CA SER A 111 6.54 -11.05 -11.20
C SER A 111 5.71 -10.83 -9.93
N THR A 112 6.20 -11.31 -8.78
CA THR A 112 5.47 -11.32 -7.51
C THR A 112 6.41 -11.36 -6.33
N PHE A 113 6.15 -10.53 -5.31
CA PHE A 113 6.79 -10.59 -4.00
C PHE A 113 5.73 -10.52 -2.90
N GLY A 114 5.86 -11.33 -1.84
CA GLY A 114 4.91 -11.32 -0.71
C GLY A 114 3.45 -11.62 -1.08
N GLY A 115 3.19 -12.19 -2.26
CA GLY A 115 1.84 -12.40 -2.80
C GLY A 115 1.31 -11.26 -3.67
N TYR A 116 2.06 -10.16 -3.81
CA TYR A 116 1.64 -8.96 -4.53
C TYR A 116 2.30 -8.83 -5.89
N ALA A 117 1.56 -8.26 -6.83
CA ALA A 117 1.98 -8.08 -8.21
C ALA A 117 3.05 -6.99 -8.34
N ILE A 118 4.03 -7.21 -9.21
CA ILE A 118 5.00 -6.17 -9.60
C ILE A 118 4.74 -5.74 -11.04
N TYR A 119 4.81 -4.44 -11.27
CA TYR A 119 4.71 -3.81 -12.58
C TYR A 119 5.92 -2.91 -12.84
N GLU A 120 6.29 -2.76 -14.10
CA GLU A 120 7.49 -2.04 -14.53
C GLU A 120 7.13 -0.99 -15.58
N GLY A 121 7.69 0.21 -15.40
CA GLY A 121 7.61 1.26 -16.41
C GLY A 121 8.43 0.90 -17.65
N ALA A 122 8.04 1.44 -18.82
CA ALA A 122 8.75 1.17 -20.06
C ALA A 122 10.21 1.70 -20.00
N PRO A 123 11.22 0.93 -20.46
CA PRO A 123 12.62 1.36 -20.39
C PRO A 123 12.97 2.47 -21.40
N SER A 124 12.09 2.74 -22.37
CA SER A 124 12.27 3.79 -23.36
C SER A 124 10.93 4.33 -23.83
N TYR A 125 10.86 5.64 -24.08
CA TYR A 125 9.75 6.30 -24.76
C TYR A 125 10.20 6.76 -26.15
N GLN A 126 9.33 6.72 -27.16
CA GLN A 126 9.66 7.20 -28.51
C GLN A 126 9.36 8.70 -28.62
N ASP A 127 10.35 9.51 -28.96
CA ASP A 127 10.16 10.91 -29.32
C ASP A 127 9.07 11.03 -30.41
N SER A 128 8.01 11.78 -30.11
CA SER A 128 6.81 11.88 -30.96
C SER A 128 7.08 12.58 -32.30
N GLU A 129 8.12 13.39 -32.39
CA GLU A 129 8.48 14.14 -33.60
C GLU A 129 9.54 13.40 -34.43
N THR A 130 10.51 12.78 -33.76
CA THR A 130 11.69 12.20 -34.45
C THR A 130 11.68 10.67 -34.51
N GLY A 131 10.90 10.00 -33.66
CA GLY A 131 10.93 8.55 -33.49
C GLY A 131 12.25 8.03 -32.90
N ALA A 132 13.05 8.89 -32.28
CA ALA A 132 14.25 8.47 -31.57
C ALA A 132 13.85 7.95 -30.16
N PRO A 133 14.45 6.85 -29.67
CA PRO A 133 14.19 6.38 -28.32
C PRO A 133 14.82 7.33 -27.29
N ILE A 134 14.05 7.63 -26.25
CA ILE A 134 14.45 8.38 -25.06
C ILE A 134 14.49 7.37 -23.91
N GLU A 135 15.67 7.14 -23.34
CA GLU A 135 15.83 6.28 -22.17
C GLU A 135 14.98 6.80 -20.99
N GLN A 136 14.30 5.88 -20.31
CA GLN A 136 13.50 6.17 -19.13
C GLN A 136 14.21 5.63 -17.89
N PHE A 137 13.83 6.16 -16.73
CA PHE A 137 14.28 5.62 -15.46
C PHE A 137 13.52 4.35 -15.10
N LEU A 138 14.20 3.48 -14.35
CA LEU A 138 13.62 2.23 -13.90
C LEU A 138 12.60 2.51 -12.80
N HIS A 139 11.33 2.44 -13.14
CA HIS A 139 10.25 2.51 -12.17
C HIS A 139 9.69 1.12 -11.90
N ARG A 140 9.32 0.89 -10.64
CA ARG A 140 8.66 -0.33 -10.17
C ARG A 140 7.44 0.05 -9.35
N ALA A 141 6.35 -0.67 -9.61
CA ALA A 141 5.13 -0.59 -8.84
C ALA A 141 4.85 -1.95 -8.18
N ILE A 142 4.57 -1.97 -6.88
CA ILE A 142 3.94 -3.09 -6.19
C ILE A 142 2.45 -2.78 -6.10
N TYR A 143 1.59 -3.72 -6.46
CA TYR A 143 0.14 -3.60 -6.31
C TYR A 143 -0.43 -4.83 -5.60
N GLY A 144 -1.18 -4.58 -4.52
CA GLY A 144 -1.90 -5.59 -3.78
C GLY A 144 -3.37 -5.23 -3.68
N VAL A 145 -4.23 -6.22 -3.90
CA VAL A 145 -5.68 -6.13 -3.69
C VAL A 145 -6.10 -7.34 -2.87
N SER A 146 -7.03 -7.12 -1.94
CA SER A 146 -7.57 -8.17 -1.08
C SER A 146 -8.42 -9.16 -1.86
N ASP A 147 -8.63 -10.34 -1.27
CA ASP A 147 -9.52 -11.37 -1.82
C ASP A 147 -10.97 -10.85 -1.95
N SER A 148 -11.40 -9.97 -1.04
CA SER A 148 -12.70 -9.29 -1.08
C SER A 148 -12.75 -8.11 -2.07
N GLY A 149 -11.61 -7.53 -2.43
CA GLY A 149 -11.50 -6.28 -3.17
C GLY A 149 -11.82 -5.02 -2.35
N GLN A 150 -12.03 -5.17 -1.03
CA GLN A 150 -12.40 -4.07 -0.14
C GLN A 150 -11.20 -3.26 0.33
N THR A 151 -10.01 -3.82 0.21
CA THR A 151 -8.75 -3.15 0.55
C THR A 151 -7.68 -3.36 -0.53
N GLU A 152 -6.89 -2.33 -0.79
CA GLU A 152 -5.79 -2.38 -1.76
C GLU A 152 -4.70 -1.33 -1.47
N PHE A 153 -3.50 -1.57 -2.00
CA PHE A 153 -2.38 -0.64 -1.92
C PHE A 153 -1.56 -0.66 -3.20
N ALA A 154 -0.87 0.45 -3.44
CA ALA A 154 0.13 0.57 -4.49
C ALA A 154 1.37 1.30 -3.97
N ILE A 155 2.56 0.87 -4.39
CA ILE A 155 3.84 1.53 -4.06
C ILE A 155 4.60 1.69 -5.36
N VAL A 156 4.93 2.92 -5.73
CA VAL A 156 5.75 3.24 -6.91
C VAL A 156 7.04 3.92 -6.48
N ARG A 157 8.17 3.37 -6.91
CA ARG A 157 9.51 3.87 -6.58
C ARG A 157 10.44 3.73 -7.79
N SER A 158 11.51 4.54 -7.78
CA SER A 158 12.60 4.49 -8.76
C SER A 158 13.94 4.67 -8.07
N GLY A 159 14.91 3.84 -8.44
CA GLY A 159 16.27 3.90 -7.90
C GLY A 159 17.23 4.77 -8.71
N ASN A 160 16.73 5.54 -9.69
CA ASN A 160 17.57 6.26 -10.66
C ASN A 160 17.79 7.74 -10.35
N TYR A 161 17.09 8.28 -9.35
CA TYR A 161 17.26 9.67 -8.92
C TYR A 161 18.36 9.79 -7.86
N ALA A 162 18.77 11.02 -7.57
CA ALA A 162 19.58 11.31 -6.38
C ALA A 162 18.69 11.28 -5.14
N GLY A 163 19.26 10.90 -3.99
CA GLY A 163 18.47 10.64 -2.78
C GLY A 163 17.53 9.45 -2.98
N TYR A 164 16.47 9.39 -2.17
CA TYR A 164 15.42 8.37 -2.32
C TYR A 164 14.56 8.52 -3.58
N GLY A 165 14.75 9.62 -4.32
CA GLY A 165 14.13 9.86 -5.60
C GLY A 165 12.65 10.21 -5.54
N PHE A 166 12.01 10.17 -6.71
CA PHE A 166 10.59 10.47 -6.86
C PHE A 166 9.76 9.18 -6.88
N GLY A 167 8.71 9.18 -6.07
CA GLY A 167 7.79 8.05 -5.96
C GLY A 167 6.53 8.40 -5.18
N GLY A 168 5.73 7.38 -4.87
CA GLY A 168 4.55 7.51 -4.03
C GLY A 168 4.04 6.16 -3.56
N PHE A 169 3.29 6.15 -2.47
CA PHE A 169 2.43 5.03 -2.13
C PHE A 169 0.98 5.49 -1.99
N VAL A 170 0.07 4.55 -2.14
CA VAL A 170 -1.36 4.66 -1.88
C VAL A 170 -1.79 3.43 -1.09
N TYR A 171 -2.70 3.60 -0.14
CA TYR A 171 -3.47 2.50 0.45
C TYR A 171 -4.91 2.95 0.66
N GLN A 172 -5.85 2.03 0.51
CA GLN A 172 -7.26 2.36 0.60
C GLN A 172 -8.16 1.24 1.07
N ARG A 173 -9.27 1.65 1.66
CA ARG A 173 -10.48 0.86 1.88
C ARG A 173 -11.57 1.34 0.93
N ASN A 174 -12.22 0.43 0.22
CA ASN A 174 -13.30 0.66 -0.73
C ASN A 174 -14.71 0.54 -0.13
N GLY A 175 -14.82 0.21 1.16
CA GLY A 175 -16.09 0.02 1.87
C GLY A 175 -16.08 0.59 3.29
N SER A 176 -16.82 -0.04 4.20
CA SER A 176 -16.95 0.37 5.59
C SER A 176 -16.01 -0.41 6.52
N VAL A 177 -15.96 0.06 7.76
CA VAL A 177 -15.51 -0.70 8.92
C VAL A 177 -16.52 -0.59 10.05
N THR A 178 -16.73 -1.72 10.71
CA THR A 178 -17.38 -1.86 11.99
C THR A 178 -16.29 -2.29 12.97
N LEU A 179 -15.99 -1.44 13.96
CA LEU A 179 -15.04 -1.83 15.00
C LEU A 179 -15.76 -2.69 16.05
N PRO A 180 -15.13 -3.78 16.54
CA PRO A 180 -15.70 -4.56 17.63
C PRO A 180 -16.05 -3.67 18.83
N ALA A 181 -17.11 -4.02 19.54
CA ALA A 181 -17.56 -3.24 20.69
C ALA A 181 -16.40 -2.98 21.67
N PRO A 182 -16.22 -1.74 22.17
CA PRO A 182 -15.07 -1.33 23.02
C PRO A 182 -14.89 -2.09 24.34
N SER A 183 -15.73 -3.07 24.65
CA SER A 183 -15.72 -3.86 25.88
C SER A 183 -15.37 -5.34 25.67
N THR A 184 -15.01 -5.76 24.43
CA THR A 184 -14.79 -7.19 24.12
C THR A 184 -13.75 -7.51 23.03
N GLY A 185 -13.11 -6.53 22.39
CA GLY A 185 -12.35 -6.79 21.16
C GLY A 185 -10.84 -6.82 21.34
N GLN A 186 -10.22 -7.99 21.20
CA GLN A 186 -8.86 -8.10 20.66
C GLN A 186 -8.93 -8.92 19.38
N ALA A 187 -8.19 -8.52 18.35
CA ALA A 187 -8.10 -9.27 17.10
C ALA A 187 -6.66 -9.39 16.63
N THR A 188 -6.33 -10.53 16.04
CA THR A 188 -5.04 -10.77 15.38
C THR A 188 -5.27 -10.88 13.89
N TYR A 189 -4.36 -10.30 13.12
CA TYR A 189 -4.37 -10.28 11.67
C TYR A 189 -3.03 -10.82 11.15
N SER A 190 -3.05 -11.53 10.03
CA SER A 190 -1.83 -12.05 9.40
C SER A 190 -1.89 -12.02 7.88
N GLY A 191 -0.74 -11.89 7.24
CA GLY A 191 -0.64 -11.83 5.78
C GLY A 191 0.79 -11.62 5.30
N GLY A 192 0.93 -11.44 3.99
CA GLY A 192 2.22 -11.18 3.35
C GLY A 192 2.62 -9.72 3.47
N TYR A 193 3.92 -9.47 3.45
CA TYR A 193 4.53 -8.15 3.33
C TYR A 193 5.41 -8.13 2.09
N ALA A 194 5.35 -7.05 1.30
CA ALA A 194 6.35 -6.81 0.26
C ALA A 194 6.67 -5.33 0.15
N GLY A 195 7.93 -5.03 -0.15
CA GLY A 195 8.38 -3.66 -0.27
C GLY A 195 9.44 -3.46 -1.33
N VAL A 196 9.77 -2.19 -1.49
CA VAL A 196 10.82 -1.69 -2.36
C VAL A 196 11.83 -0.95 -1.51
N ARG A 197 13.12 -1.25 -1.71
CA ARG A 197 14.24 -0.50 -1.15
C ARG A 197 14.86 0.40 -2.21
N VAL A 198 14.96 1.68 -1.90
CA VAL A 198 15.70 2.68 -2.67
C VAL A 198 16.79 3.27 -1.78
N PHE A 199 17.78 3.93 -2.38
CA PHE A 199 19.02 4.29 -1.70
C PHE A 199 19.33 5.77 -1.87
N ASP A 200 19.82 6.40 -0.81
CA ASP A 200 20.58 7.65 -0.91
C ASP A 200 22.08 7.31 -0.89
N GLY A 201 22.86 7.96 -1.75
CA GLY A 201 24.27 7.66 -1.95
C GLY A 201 24.58 6.60 -3.04
N ARG A 202 23.58 5.88 -3.58
CA ARG A 202 23.76 5.00 -4.76
C ARG A 202 22.48 4.85 -5.58
N SER A 203 22.60 4.47 -6.85
CA SER A 203 21.46 4.09 -7.69
C SER A 203 21.07 2.63 -7.50
N GLY A 204 19.83 2.29 -7.82
CA GLY A 204 19.32 0.92 -7.91
C GLY A 204 18.10 0.68 -7.03
N ILE A 205 17.48 -0.46 -7.22
CA ILE A 205 16.29 -0.89 -6.48
C ILE A 205 16.50 -2.31 -5.97
N GLU A 206 15.93 -2.61 -4.81
CA GLU A 206 15.82 -3.97 -4.29
C GLU A 206 14.38 -4.21 -3.83
N TYR A 207 13.97 -5.46 -3.76
CA TYR A 207 12.64 -5.85 -3.25
C TYR A 207 12.77 -6.49 -1.90
N THR A 208 11.77 -6.31 -1.05
CA THR A 208 11.62 -7.08 0.18
C THR A 208 10.36 -7.93 0.13
N GLN A 209 10.41 -9.09 0.78
CA GLN A 209 9.23 -9.85 1.13
C GLN A 209 9.35 -10.37 2.56
N GLY A 210 8.24 -10.54 3.25
CA GLY A 210 8.20 -11.14 4.59
C GLY A 210 6.80 -11.55 5.01
N ASP A 211 6.68 -11.99 6.26
CA ASP A 211 5.40 -12.33 6.89
C ASP A 211 5.08 -11.28 7.95
N MET A 212 3.85 -10.75 7.93
CA MET A 212 3.40 -9.75 8.89
C MET A 212 2.27 -10.31 9.76
N THR A 213 2.34 -9.99 11.05
CA THR A 213 1.27 -10.26 12.02
C THR A 213 1.05 -9.04 12.88
N THR A 214 -0.20 -8.62 13.01
CA THR A 214 -0.61 -7.48 13.83
C THR A 214 -1.68 -7.94 14.81
N SER A 215 -1.73 -7.35 15.99
CA SER A 215 -2.83 -7.50 16.93
C SER A 215 -3.28 -6.14 17.41
N ILE A 216 -4.59 -6.00 17.52
CA ILE A 216 -5.25 -4.78 17.95
C ILE A 216 -5.99 -5.08 19.24
N ASP A 217 -5.77 -4.22 20.23
CA ASP A 217 -6.63 -4.08 21.39
C ASP A 217 -7.58 -2.91 21.15
N PHE A 218 -8.88 -3.20 21.01
CA PHE A 218 -9.90 -2.17 20.78
C PHE A 218 -10.42 -1.55 22.10
N GLU A 219 -10.12 -2.16 23.25
CA GLU A 219 -10.61 -1.73 24.58
C GLU A 219 -9.62 -0.76 25.25
N ASP A 220 -8.32 -1.07 25.17
CA ASP A 220 -7.30 -0.35 25.92
C ASP A 220 -6.91 1.02 25.31
N PHE A 221 -6.41 1.91 26.18
CA PHE A 221 -6.22 3.35 25.97
C PHE A 221 -7.50 4.18 25.78
N ASP A 222 -8.55 3.84 26.54
CA ASP A 222 -9.79 4.61 26.66
C ASP A 222 -10.46 4.92 25.29
N GLY A 223 -10.42 3.94 24.37
CA GLY A 223 -11.06 4.03 23.04
C GLY A 223 -10.17 4.51 21.90
N SER A 224 -8.86 4.66 22.13
CA SER A 224 -7.87 5.04 21.11
C SER A 224 -7.05 3.87 20.54
N GLY A 225 -7.32 2.65 21.04
CA GLY A 225 -6.78 1.38 20.60
C GLY A 225 -5.26 1.22 20.74
N ALA A 226 -4.81 0.00 21.04
CA ALA A 226 -3.40 -0.35 21.00
C ALA A 226 -3.13 -1.25 19.79
N VAL A 227 -2.13 -0.90 18.99
CA VAL A 227 -1.69 -1.74 17.87
C VAL A 227 -0.28 -2.24 18.16
N THR A 228 -0.09 -3.55 18.04
CA THR A 228 1.23 -4.20 18.09
C THR A 228 1.37 -5.15 16.92
N GLY A 229 2.58 -5.42 16.49
CA GLY A 229 2.79 -6.29 15.34
C GLY A 229 4.26 -6.48 15.04
N LYS A 230 4.52 -7.37 14.09
CA LYS A 230 5.87 -7.68 13.64
C LYS A 230 5.91 -8.06 12.17
N ILE A 231 6.98 -7.70 11.50
CA ILE A 231 7.36 -8.22 10.19
C ILE A 231 8.58 -9.13 10.37
N THR A 232 8.40 -10.39 9.98
CA THR A 232 9.37 -11.47 10.19
C THR A 232 9.73 -12.14 8.88
N ASN A 233 10.73 -13.03 8.91
CA ASN A 233 11.18 -13.80 7.75
C ASN A 233 11.49 -12.92 6.52
N ARG A 234 11.95 -11.69 6.77
CA ARG A 234 12.26 -10.74 5.71
C ARG A 234 13.41 -11.26 4.86
N ARG A 235 13.21 -11.22 3.55
CA ARG A 235 14.21 -11.52 2.52
C ARG A 235 14.29 -10.35 1.56
N VAL A 236 15.50 -10.09 1.06
CA VAL A 236 15.79 -9.01 0.13
C VAL A 236 16.28 -9.60 -1.19
N PHE A 237 15.77 -9.04 -2.29
CA PHE A 237 16.08 -9.47 -3.64
C PHE A 237 16.64 -8.31 -4.45
N ASP A 238 17.60 -8.59 -5.32
CA ASP A 238 18.10 -7.59 -6.27
C ASP A 238 17.06 -7.26 -7.36
N GLU A 239 17.38 -6.29 -8.22
CA GLU A 239 16.53 -5.87 -9.33
C GLU A 239 16.14 -7.03 -10.28
N SER A 240 16.96 -8.08 -10.36
CA SER A 240 16.72 -9.28 -11.17
C SER A 240 15.94 -10.38 -10.45
N GLY A 241 15.58 -10.18 -9.17
CA GLY A 241 14.87 -11.14 -8.34
C GLY A 241 15.75 -12.21 -7.71
N ASN A 242 17.08 -12.03 -7.67
CA ASN A 242 17.96 -12.94 -6.94
C ASN A 242 17.95 -12.60 -5.46
N ASP A 243 17.86 -13.60 -4.59
CA ASP A 243 17.94 -13.39 -3.14
C ASP A 243 19.36 -13.00 -2.71
N ILE A 244 19.48 -11.79 -2.16
CA ILE A 244 20.70 -11.17 -1.66
C ILE A 244 20.65 -10.95 -0.14
N THR A 245 19.71 -11.59 0.57
CA THR A 245 19.57 -11.48 2.02
C THR A 245 20.87 -11.79 2.74
N ASN A 246 21.56 -12.85 2.31
CA ASN A 246 22.83 -13.26 2.91
C ASN A 246 23.96 -12.23 2.72
N ASP A 247 23.94 -11.46 1.61
CA ASP A 247 24.93 -10.42 1.37
C ASP A 247 24.77 -9.28 2.37
N ILE A 248 23.52 -8.95 2.72
CA ILE A 248 23.19 -7.92 3.71
C ILE A 248 23.51 -8.41 5.11
N THR A 249 23.05 -9.60 5.50
CA THR A 249 23.29 -10.12 6.85
C THR A 249 24.77 -10.37 7.11
N ALA A 250 25.53 -10.84 6.11
CA ALA A 250 26.98 -10.98 6.24
C ALA A 250 27.70 -9.64 6.41
N ALA A 251 27.14 -8.55 5.89
CA ALA A 251 27.70 -7.21 6.03
C ALA A 251 27.35 -6.55 7.38
N MET A 252 26.20 -6.88 7.99
CA MET A 252 25.84 -6.41 9.34
C MET A 252 26.83 -6.94 10.38
N ASP A 253 26.97 -8.27 10.43
CA ASP A 253 28.02 -9.01 11.14
C ASP A 253 27.89 -10.47 10.68
N GLY A 254 29.02 -11.18 10.50
CA GLY A 254 29.03 -12.55 9.97
C GLY A 254 28.33 -13.59 10.87
N THR A 255 27.77 -13.18 12.01
CA THR A 255 26.95 -13.97 12.92
C THR A 255 25.43 -13.79 12.71
N VAL A 256 25.02 -12.71 12.03
CA VAL A 256 23.62 -12.44 11.68
C VAL A 256 23.23 -13.37 10.53
N THR A 257 22.15 -14.13 10.76
CA THR A 257 21.67 -15.16 9.80
C THR A 257 20.30 -14.83 9.21
N SER A 258 19.67 -13.76 9.67
CA SER A 258 18.40 -13.24 9.19
C SER A 258 18.34 -11.75 9.45
N LEU A 259 17.58 -11.01 8.62
CA LEU A 259 17.31 -9.61 8.90
C LEU A 259 16.57 -9.46 10.25
N PRO A 260 16.86 -8.40 11.01
CA PRO A 260 16.12 -8.08 12.23
C PRO A 260 14.60 -8.03 12.01
N VAL A 261 13.86 -8.41 13.03
CA VAL A 261 12.39 -8.25 13.05
C VAL A 261 12.06 -6.77 13.13
N LEU A 262 11.14 -6.30 12.29
CA LEU A 262 10.53 -4.97 12.47
C LEU A 262 9.36 -5.14 13.43
N ASP A 263 9.41 -4.44 14.56
CA ASP A 263 8.36 -4.40 15.57
C ASP A 263 7.56 -3.09 15.45
N LEU A 264 6.24 -3.19 15.47
CA LEU A 264 5.36 -2.03 15.61
C LEU A 264 5.40 -1.56 17.07
N VAL A 265 5.75 -0.29 17.27
CA VAL A 265 5.88 0.34 18.58
C VAL A 265 4.50 0.60 19.14
N VAL A 266 4.21 -0.03 20.28
CA VAL A 266 2.95 0.19 21.01
C VAL A 266 2.95 1.59 21.61
N ALA A 267 1.97 2.39 21.22
CA ALA A 267 1.73 3.74 21.70
C ALA A 267 0.22 3.99 21.86
N PRO A 268 -0.20 4.94 22.72
CA PRO A 268 -1.60 5.39 22.75
C PRO A 268 -1.98 6.07 21.43
N ASN A 269 -3.27 6.22 21.15
CA ASN A 269 -3.79 6.89 19.94
C ASN A 269 -3.35 6.24 18.63
N ALA A 270 -3.11 4.92 18.65
CA ALA A 270 -2.67 4.19 17.47
C ALA A 270 -3.83 3.91 16.49
N LEU A 271 -5.08 3.92 16.94
CA LEU A 271 -6.29 3.62 16.15
C LEU A 271 -7.38 4.68 16.40
N ASP A 272 -8.24 4.96 15.42
CA ASP A 272 -9.45 5.77 15.66
C ASP A 272 -10.74 5.03 15.28
N ALA A 273 -11.85 5.71 15.54
CA ALA A 273 -13.19 5.24 15.22
C ALA A 273 -13.42 4.95 13.73
N ASN A 274 -12.65 5.57 12.83
CA ASN A 274 -12.73 5.35 11.39
C ASN A 274 -11.96 4.09 10.93
N GLY A 275 -11.27 3.42 11.86
CA GLY A 275 -10.47 2.24 11.61
C GLY A 275 -9.11 2.54 10.99
N GLU A 276 -8.66 3.80 11.00
CA GLU A 276 -7.31 4.15 10.56
C GLU A 276 -6.33 3.96 11.71
N ALA A 277 -5.15 3.42 11.42
CA ALA A 277 -4.10 3.19 12.40
C ALA A 277 -2.75 3.72 11.96
N THR A 278 -1.94 4.19 12.91
CA THR A 278 -0.59 4.71 12.66
C THR A 278 0.29 4.60 13.89
N GLY A 279 1.60 4.46 13.69
CA GLY A 279 2.56 4.43 14.79
C GLY A 279 3.98 4.14 14.34
N GLY A 280 4.91 4.09 15.31
CA GLY A 280 6.32 3.84 15.04
C GLY A 280 6.60 2.38 14.65
N VAL A 281 7.66 2.17 13.88
CA VAL A 281 8.24 0.86 13.59
C VAL A 281 9.73 0.91 13.90
N VAL A 282 10.26 -0.15 14.50
CA VAL A 282 11.69 -0.26 14.81
C VAL A 282 12.18 -1.70 14.62
N SER A 283 13.38 -1.87 14.08
CA SER A 283 14.15 -3.10 14.25
C SER A 283 15.43 -2.81 15.02
N ARG A 284 16.00 -3.83 15.66
CA ARG A 284 17.22 -3.69 16.45
C ARG A 284 18.33 -4.59 15.92
N ASP A 285 19.54 -4.08 15.90
CA ASP A 285 20.71 -4.90 15.61
C ASP A 285 20.79 -6.04 16.65
N PRO A 286 20.90 -7.31 16.22
CA PRO A 286 20.87 -8.45 17.14
C PRO A 286 22.11 -8.54 18.04
N ASN A 287 23.18 -7.79 17.76
CA ASN A 287 24.45 -7.87 18.46
C ASN A 287 24.55 -6.92 19.64
N ASP A 288 24.15 -5.66 19.45
CA ASP A 288 24.22 -4.61 20.49
C ASP A 288 22.84 -4.17 20.99
N GLY A 289 21.78 -4.44 20.23
CA GLY A 289 20.42 -4.03 20.55
C GLY A 289 20.11 -2.57 20.23
N ASP A 290 21.01 -1.86 19.54
CA ASP A 290 20.75 -0.51 19.05
C ASP A 290 19.74 -0.56 17.90
N ASP A 291 19.01 0.55 17.70
CA ASP A 291 18.03 0.65 16.61
C ASP A 291 18.76 0.57 15.26
N TYR A 292 18.32 -0.37 14.41
CA TYR A 292 18.88 -0.59 13.07
C TYR A 292 18.03 0.11 12.00
N GLU A 293 16.73 -0.20 11.96
CA GLU A 293 15.75 0.48 11.12
C GLU A 293 14.73 1.19 12.00
N THR A 294 14.33 2.40 11.60
CA THR A 294 13.25 3.15 12.26
C THR A 294 12.31 3.74 11.22
N GLY A 295 11.05 3.94 11.61
CA GLY A 295 10.09 4.61 10.74
C GLY A 295 8.66 4.53 11.26
N THR A 296 7.71 4.49 10.32
CA THR A 296 6.28 4.63 10.62
C THR A 296 5.48 3.62 9.82
N TYR A 297 4.41 3.09 10.42
CA TYR A 297 3.37 2.37 9.69
C TYR A 297 2.09 3.20 9.61
N TYR A 298 1.32 2.97 8.56
CA TYR A 298 0.00 3.53 8.34
C TYR A 298 -0.93 2.41 7.87
N ALA A 299 -2.16 2.37 8.35
CA ALA A 299 -3.11 1.32 7.98
C ALA A 299 -4.56 1.80 8.05
N VAL A 300 -5.44 1.05 7.40
CA VAL A 300 -6.90 1.17 7.54
C VAL A 300 -7.55 -0.21 7.58
N LEU A 301 -8.51 -0.37 8.49
CA LEU A 301 -9.32 -1.57 8.68
C LEU A 301 -10.55 -1.56 7.78
N SER A 302 -11.00 -2.74 7.35
CA SER A 302 -12.25 -2.94 6.60
C SER A 302 -13.01 -4.16 7.10
N ASP A 303 -14.34 -4.15 6.96
CA ASP A 303 -15.21 -5.31 7.23
C ASP A 303 -15.01 -6.47 6.25
N GLY A 304 -14.26 -6.28 5.16
CA GLY A 304 -14.01 -7.35 4.19
C GLY A 304 -15.29 -7.87 3.53
N ALA A 305 -15.35 -9.18 3.28
CA ALA A 305 -16.49 -9.84 2.64
C ALA A 305 -17.32 -10.71 3.60
N ASP A 306 -16.77 -11.08 4.75
CA ASP A 306 -17.45 -11.88 5.76
C ASP A 306 -18.32 -11.00 6.67
N ASN A 307 -19.63 -11.05 6.44
CA ASN A 307 -20.61 -10.28 7.22
C ASN A 307 -20.76 -10.75 8.68
N ASP A 308 -20.09 -11.84 9.07
CA ASP A 308 -20.06 -12.33 10.45
C ASP A 308 -18.83 -11.81 11.24
N LEU A 309 -17.92 -11.07 10.60
CA LEU A 309 -16.69 -10.54 11.20
C LEU A 309 -16.57 -9.01 11.03
N ASP A 310 -16.69 -8.30 12.15
CA ASP A 310 -16.36 -6.86 12.25
C ASP A 310 -14.86 -6.62 11.97
N ALA A 311 -14.48 -5.70 11.09
CA ALA A 311 -13.08 -5.39 10.77
C ALA A 311 -12.24 -6.65 10.41
N GLU A 312 -12.69 -7.41 9.42
CA GLU A 312 -12.06 -8.64 8.91
C GLU A 312 -10.64 -8.43 8.35
N GLU A 313 -10.39 -7.30 7.68
CA GLU A 313 -9.17 -7.06 6.91
C GLU A 313 -8.46 -5.77 7.34
N MET A 314 -7.15 -5.72 7.12
CA MET A 314 -6.32 -4.52 7.30
C MET A 314 -5.41 -4.34 6.09
N VAL A 315 -5.33 -3.13 5.56
CA VAL A 315 -4.31 -2.75 4.55
C VAL A 315 -3.47 -1.61 5.06
N GLY A 316 -2.20 -1.56 4.66
CA GLY A 316 -1.33 -0.48 5.07
C GLY A 316 0.04 -0.47 4.41
N ILE A 317 0.83 0.51 4.84
CA ILE A 317 2.18 0.81 4.38
C ILE A 317 3.10 0.92 5.60
N VAL A 318 4.33 0.42 5.48
CA VAL A 318 5.44 0.65 6.39
C VAL A 318 6.55 1.36 5.62
N VAL A 319 7.04 2.47 6.17
CA VAL A 319 8.22 3.18 5.65
C VAL A 319 9.28 3.16 6.73
N VAL A 320 10.45 2.58 6.43
CA VAL A 320 11.59 2.58 7.35
C VAL A 320 12.87 2.99 6.67
N THR A 321 13.78 3.58 7.44
CA THR A 321 15.11 3.99 6.98
C THR A 321 16.21 3.39 7.85
N SER A 322 17.36 3.10 7.24
CA SER A 322 18.57 2.60 7.90
C SER A 322 19.81 2.84 7.03
N THR A 323 20.99 2.87 7.63
CA THR A 323 22.26 2.75 6.90
C THR A 323 22.39 1.35 6.26
N ASP A 324 22.86 1.27 5.00
CA ASP A 324 23.13 -0.01 4.35
C ASP A 324 24.36 -0.67 4.99
N PRO A 325 24.25 -1.87 5.58
CA PRO A 325 25.40 -2.51 6.20
C PRO A 325 26.50 -2.87 5.19
N ARG A 326 26.18 -2.94 3.89
CA ARG A 326 27.15 -3.21 2.82
C ARG A 326 28.00 -1.99 2.47
N ASP A 327 27.52 -0.79 2.77
CA ASP A 327 28.20 0.48 2.53
C ASP A 327 27.68 1.56 3.50
N THR A 328 28.49 1.93 4.49
CA THR A 328 28.08 2.85 5.56
C THR A 328 27.87 4.30 5.10
N ASP A 329 28.27 4.64 3.87
CA ASP A 329 28.01 5.94 3.26
C ASP A 329 26.68 5.97 2.47
N VAL A 330 25.92 4.87 2.47
CA VAL A 330 24.64 4.70 1.78
C VAL A 330 23.50 4.54 2.79
N GLU A 331 22.45 5.33 2.64
CA GLU A 331 21.20 5.16 3.38
C GLU A 331 20.17 4.40 2.53
N VAL A 332 19.32 3.63 3.19
CA VAL A 332 18.27 2.84 2.56
C VAL A 332 16.92 3.30 3.09
N GLN A 333 15.95 3.46 2.20
CA GLN A 333 14.55 3.57 2.55
C GLN A 333 13.81 2.35 2.00
N GLU A 334 13.17 1.60 2.88
CA GLU A 334 12.23 0.53 2.53
C GLU A 334 10.80 1.07 2.65
N THR A 335 10.04 1.01 1.55
CA THR A 335 8.59 1.25 1.54
C THR A 335 7.91 -0.06 1.21
N GLY A 336 7.18 -0.64 2.15
CA GLY A 336 6.46 -1.89 1.95
C GLY A 336 5.00 -1.83 2.32
N GLY A 337 4.20 -2.64 1.65
CA GLY A 337 2.76 -2.72 1.80
C GLY A 337 2.34 -4.09 2.27
N PHE A 338 1.15 -4.13 2.87
CA PHE A 338 0.57 -5.34 3.41
C PHE A 338 -0.95 -5.31 3.31
N ILE A 339 -1.53 -6.51 3.20
CA ILE A 339 -2.93 -6.81 3.43
C ILE A 339 -2.95 -7.99 4.41
N LEU A 340 -3.64 -7.83 5.54
CA LEU A 340 -3.73 -8.81 6.60
C LEU A 340 -5.19 -9.20 6.83
N TYR A 341 -5.40 -10.45 7.20
CA TYR A 341 -6.72 -11.05 7.43
C TYR A 341 -6.78 -11.65 8.84
N ARG A 342 -7.98 -11.68 9.42
CA ARG A 342 -8.26 -12.35 10.71
C ARG A 342 -8.09 -13.86 10.69
#